data_AF-A0A8J5J3F9-F1
#
_entry.id   AF-A0A8J5J3F9-F1
#
_cell.length_a   1.000
_cell.length_b   1.000
_cell.length_c   1.000
_cell.angle_alpha   90.00
_cell.angle_beta   90.00
_cell.angle_gamma   90.00
#
_symmetry.space_group_name_H-M   'P 1'
#
loop_
_entity.id
_entity.type
_entity.pdbx_description
1 polymer ?
#
loop_
_entity_poly.entity_id
_entity_poly.type
_entity_poly.pdbx_seq_one_letter_code
_entity_poly.pdbx_strand_id
1 'polypeptide(L)'
;MRERVAAVFTGRVLEGRGRRWNEWVSWLYLQLLNEIDLLRKLGLKFDASMRLQLALRLLKTSIGSFNCTSVDKAGALVVEKLSPRWIQTCMEARQIHLRTKSGKTQVSPEKQVSIEREVAAHLGELEKLLKSGQLNEETI
;
A
#
# COMPACT_ATOMS: atom_id res chain seq x y z
N MET A 1 -4.72 1.33 35.92
CA MET A 1 -5.25 0.15 35.19
C MET A 1 -5.83 0.67 33.87
N ARG A 2 -5.10 0.55 32.76
CA ARG A 2 -5.52 1.10 31.45
C ARG A 2 -5.92 -0.05 30.54
N GLU A 3 -7.22 -0.26 30.39
CA GLU A 3 -7.76 -1.08 29.30
C GLU A 3 -7.50 -0.37 27.98
N ARG A 4 -6.71 -0.99 27.11
CA ARG A 4 -6.70 -0.67 25.68
C ARG A 4 -7.62 -1.67 25.00
N VAL A 5 -8.83 -1.23 24.72
CA VAL A 5 -9.77 -1.92 23.83
C VAL A 5 -9.09 -2.05 22.47
N ALA A 6 -8.59 -3.25 22.17
CA ALA A 6 -8.21 -3.62 20.82
C ALA A 6 -9.50 -3.63 19.99
N ALA A 7 -9.68 -2.63 19.14
CA ALA A 7 -10.73 -2.65 18.14
C ALA A 7 -10.50 -3.87 17.24
N VAL A 8 -11.26 -4.94 17.48
CA VAL A 8 -11.32 -6.11 16.62
C VAL A 8 -12.04 -5.67 15.36
N PHE A 9 -11.26 -5.36 14.32
CA PHE A 9 -11.79 -5.00 13.01
C PHE A 9 -12.42 -6.25 12.38
N THR A 10 -13.71 -6.47 12.65
CA THR A 10 -14.55 -7.49 12.00
C THR A 10 -15.10 -6.97 10.66
N GLY A 11 -14.21 -6.46 9.81
CA GLY A 11 -14.56 -6.16 8.41
C GLY A 11 -14.57 -7.46 7.61
N ARG A 12 -15.75 -8.06 7.39
CA ARG A 12 -15.93 -9.13 6.41
C ARG A 12 -15.62 -8.58 5.02
N VAL A 13 -14.37 -8.72 4.59
CA VAL A 13 -13.99 -8.56 3.18
C VAL A 13 -14.54 -9.78 2.45
N LEU A 14 -15.45 -9.54 1.50
CA LEU A 14 -16.04 -10.56 0.62
C LEU A 14 -14.94 -11.52 0.13
N GLU A 15 -15.08 -12.80 0.45
CA GLU A 15 -14.11 -13.85 0.12
C GLU A 15 -13.99 -14.00 -1.41
N GLY A 16 -13.05 -13.27 -2.00
CA GLY A 16 -12.53 -13.60 -3.33
C GLY A 16 -11.82 -14.95 -3.28
N ARG A 17 -11.79 -15.66 -4.42
CA ARG A 17 -11.16 -16.98 -4.64
C ARG A 17 -9.61 -16.94 -4.54
N GLY A 18 -9.06 -16.27 -3.54
CA GLY A 18 -7.64 -16.12 -3.28
C GLY A 18 -7.19 -16.99 -2.10
N ARG A 19 -5.88 -17.27 -2.06
CA ARG A 19 -5.26 -17.99 -0.94
C ARG A 19 -5.55 -17.25 0.37
N ARG A 20 -6.12 -17.95 1.36
CA ARG A 20 -6.27 -17.40 2.72
C ARG A 20 -4.89 -17.06 3.28
N TRP A 21 -4.65 -15.79 3.55
CA TRP A 21 -3.40 -15.30 4.10
C TRP A 21 -3.40 -15.42 5.62
N ASN A 22 -2.22 -15.60 6.21
CA ASN A 22 -2.07 -15.62 7.67
C ASN A 22 -2.32 -14.22 8.24
N GLU A 23 -2.73 -14.16 9.51
CA GLU A 23 -3.08 -12.89 10.19
C GLU A 23 -1.94 -11.86 10.16
N TRP A 24 -0.70 -12.33 10.33
CA TRP A 24 0.49 -11.48 10.26
C TRP A 24 0.67 -10.81 8.89
N VAL A 25 0.23 -11.48 7.81
CA VAL A 25 0.31 -10.95 6.44
C VAL A 25 -0.65 -9.79 6.27
N SER A 26 -1.88 -9.94 6.78
CA SER A 26 -2.89 -8.88 6.74
C SER A 26 -2.49 -7.68 7.58
N TRP A 27 -1.93 -7.91 8.76
CA TRP A 27 -1.41 -6.84 9.61
C TRP A 27 -0.24 -6.10 8.95
N LEU A 28 0.77 -6.85 8.49
CA LEU A 28 1.98 -6.27 7.89
C LEU A 28 1.64 -5.48 6.62
N TYR A 29 0.69 -5.99 5.82
CA TYR A 29 0.23 -5.30 4.63
C TYR A 29 -0.31 -3.89 4.92
N LEU A 30 -1.19 -3.74 5.92
CA LEU A 30 -1.79 -2.45 6.24
C LEU A 30 -0.72 -1.44 6.68
N GLN A 31 0.23 -1.89 7.50
CA GLN A 31 1.35 -1.05 7.94
C GLN A 31 2.25 -0.63 6.77
N LEU A 32 2.57 -1.58 5.88
CA LEU A 32 3.40 -1.32 4.72
C LEU A 32 2.72 -0.38 3.72
N LEU A 33 1.41 -0.51 3.51
CA LEU A 33 0.63 0.37 2.64
C LEU A 33 0.66 1.82 3.16
N ASN A 34 0.39 2.01 4.46
CA ASN A 34 0.41 3.34 5.07
C ASN A 34 1.78 4.02 4.89
N GLU A 35 2.87 3.29 5.14
CA GLU A 35 4.20 3.89 5.00
C GLU A 35 4.59 4.15 3.55
N ILE A 36 4.23 3.25 2.63
CA ILE A 36 4.49 3.49 1.22
C ILE A 36 3.68 4.69 0.71
N ASP A 37 2.45 4.87 1.16
CA ASP A 37 1.64 6.02 0.76
C ASP A 37 2.18 7.34 1.36
N LEU A 38 2.64 7.34 2.60
CA LEU A 38 3.32 8.50 3.20
C LEU A 38 4.59 8.85 2.42
N LEU A 39 5.44 7.86 2.15
CA LEU A 39 6.68 8.09 1.45
C LEU A 39 6.46 8.40 -0.05
N ARG A 40 5.37 7.90 -0.66
CA ARG A 40 4.95 8.28 -2.02
C ARG A 40 4.49 9.74 -2.07
N LYS A 41 3.77 10.23 -1.05
CA LYS A 41 3.42 11.66 -0.93
C LYS A 41 4.66 12.56 -0.87
N LEU A 42 5.80 12.02 -0.39
CA LEU A 42 7.10 12.69 -0.40
C LEU A 42 7.87 12.55 -1.74
N GLY A 43 7.29 11.89 -2.75
CA GLY A 43 7.86 11.76 -4.09
C GLY A 43 8.90 10.64 -4.25
N LEU A 44 9.05 9.75 -3.27
CA LEU A 44 10.02 8.65 -3.31
C LEU A 44 9.51 7.49 -4.19
N LYS A 45 10.39 6.92 -5.01
CA LYS A 45 10.14 5.69 -5.79
C LYS A 45 10.69 4.49 -5.02
N PHE A 46 9.93 3.40 -4.96
CA PHE A 46 10.31 2.19 -4.21
C PHE A 46 10.55 1.02 -5.15
N ASP A 47 11.73 0.40 -5.05
CA ASP A 47 11.99 -0.91 -5.63
C ASP A 47 11.51 -2.03 -4.68
N ALA A 48 11.66 -3.30 -5.07
CA ALA A 48 11.26 -4.42 -4.21
C ALA A 48 12.15 -4.58 -2.96
N SER A 49 13.42 -4.17 -3.04
CA SER A 49 14.39 -4.28 -1.95
C SER A 49 14.10 -3.29 -0.82
N MET A 50 13.82 -2.04 -1.17
CA MET A 50 13.46 -0.98 -0.23
C MET A 50 12.14 -1.30 0.49
N ARG A 51 11.17 -1.90 -0.22
CA ARG A 51 9.93 -2.38 0.41
C ARG A 51 10.17 -3.52 1.41
N LEU A 52 11.15 -4.39 1.14
CA LEU A 52 11.59 -5.39 2.10
C LEU A 52 12.23 -4.78 3.33
N GLN A 53 13.11 -3.80 3.15
CA GLN A 53 13.73 -3.10 4.26
C GLN A 53 12.70 -2.38 5.12
N LEU A 54 11.68 -1.76 4.52
CA LEU A 54 10.57 -1.14 5.24
C LEU A 54 9.76 -2.19 6.03
N ALA A 55 9.40 -3.31 5.41
CA ALA A 55 8.68 -4.39 6.10
C ALA A 55 9.47 -4.96 7.29
N LEU A 56 10.79 -5.16 7.12
CA LEU A 56 11.68 -5.61 8.19
C LEU A 56 11.82 -4.56 9.30
N ARG A 57 11.92 -3.28 8.93
CA ARG A 57 11.95 -2.18 9.89
C ARG A 57 10.66 -2.11 10.70
N LEU A 58 9.50 -2.21 10.05
CA LEU A 58 8.20 -2.24 10.70
C LEU A 58 8.12 -3.36 11.74
N LEU A 59 8.61 -4.57 11.43
CA LEU A 59 8.66 -5.69 12.37
C LEU A 59 9.67 -5.50 13.52
N LYS A 60 10.74 -4.73 13.32
CA LYS A 60 11.72 -4.40 14.36
C LYS A 60 11.23 -3.29 15.28
N THR A 61 10.49 -2.33 14.73
CA THR A 61 9.99 -1.16 15.46
C THR A 61 8.63 -1.41 16.11
N SER A 62 7.88 -2.42 15.65
CA SER A 62 6.57 -2.74 16.21
C SER A 62 6.68 -3.34 17.62
N ILE A 63 6.06 -2.67 18.57
CA ILE A 63 5.79 -3.18 19.94
C ILE A 63 4.40 -3.86 20.00
N GLY A 64 3.74 -4.01 18.84
CA GLY A 64 2.36 -4.47 18.71
C GLY A 64 2.20 -5.97 18.42
N SER A 65 1.10 -6.32 17.74
CA SER A 65 0.61 -7.69 17.52
C SER A 65 1.58 -8.65 16.80
N PHE A 66 2.50 -8.12 15.98
CA PHE A 66 3.55 -8.90 15.34
C PHE A 66 4.87 -8.15 15.42
N ASN A 67 5.95 -8.88 15.71
CA ASN A 67 7.31 -8.39 15.94
C ASN A 67 8.33 -9.35 15.30
N CYS A 68 9.61 -9.05 15.42
CA CYS A 68 10.70 -9.87 14.88
C CYS A 68 10.78 -11.30 15.45
N THR A 69 10.21 -11.56 16.63
CA THR A 69 10.15 -12.88 17.27
C THR A 69 8.85 -13.62 16.98
N SER A 70 7.96 -13.04 16.18
CA SER A 70 6.68 -13.66 15.85
C SER A 70 6.87 -14.86 14.94
N VAL A 71 6.23 -15.96 15.33
CA VAL A 71 6.22 -17.22 14.57
C VAL A 71 4.89 -17.38 13.86
N ASP A 72 4.96 -17.94 12.66
CA ASP A 72 3.79 -18.30 11.88
C ASP A 72 3.14 -19.60 12.41
N LYS A 73 1.92 -19.92 11.95
CA LYS A 73 1.22 -21.19 12.28
C LYS A 73 2.03 -22.44 11.93
N ALA A 74 3.04 -22.32 11.08
CA ALA A 74 3.98 -23.37 10.68
C ALA A 74 5.29 -23.40 11.52
N GLY A 75 5.40 -22.58 12.58
CA GLY A 75 6.57 -22.53 13.47
C GLY A 75 7.78 -21.75 12.94
N ALA A 76 7.75 -21.28 11.69
CA ALA A 76 8.81 -20.47 11.11
C ALA A 76 8.69 -18.99 11.49
N LEU A 77 9.83 -18.30 11.64
CA LEU A 77 9.86 -16.87 11.94
C LEU A 77 9.28 -16.07 10.78
N VAL A 78 8.45 -15.08 11.11
CA VAL A 78 7.85 -14.17 10.12
C VAL A 78 8.93 -13.46 9.31
N VAL A 79 10.04 -13.10 9.95
CA VAL A 79 11.20 -12.43 9.32
C VAL A 79 11.83 -13.28 8.22
N GLU A 80 11.96 -14.60 8.43
CA GLU A 80 12.56 -15.52 7.46
C GLU A 80 11.66 -15.76 6.24
N LYS A 81 10.35 -15.61 6.42
CA LYS A 81 9.38 -15.71 5.32
C LYS A 81 9.33 -14.48 4.43
N LEU A 82 9.85 -13.34 4.92
CA LEU A 82 9.90 -12.12 4.13
C LEU A 82 11.03 -12.18 3.11
N SER A 83 10.65 -12.34 1.85
CA SER A 83 11.54 -12.20 0.70
C SER A 83 11.05 -11.08 -0.22
N PRO A 84 11.92 -10.51 -1.08
CA PRO A 84 11.49 -9.50 -2.06
C PRO A 84 10.36 -10.02 -2.96
N ARG A 85 10.44 -11.31 -3.34
CA ARG A 85 9.41 -11.98 -4.13
C ARG A 85 8.10 -12.10 -3.37
N TRP A 86 8.14 -12.44 -2.07
CA TRP A 86 6.94 -12.47 -1.23
C TRP A 86 6.25 -11.10 -1.18
N ILE A 87 7.02 -10.03 -0.99
CA ILE A 87 6.48 -8.66 -0.94
C ILE A 87 5.85 -8.28 -2.27
N GLN A 88 6.51 -8.59 -3.37
CA GLN A 88 5.98 -8.36 -4.70
C GLN A 88 4.64 -9.10 -4.89
N THR A 89 4.58 -10.39 -4.61
CA THR A 89 3.34 -11.18 -4.71
C THR A 89 2.25 -10.67 -3.77
N CYS A 90 2.60 -10.26 -2.55
CA CYS A 90 1.65 -9.72 -1.57
C CYS A 90 1.02 -8.40 -2.05
N MET A 91 1.82 -7.49 -2.62
CA MET A 91 1.34 -6.22 -3.17
C MET A 91 0.53 -6.40 -4.45
N GLU A 92 0.95 -7.31 -5.35
CA GLU A 92 0.21 -7.65 -6.58
C GLU A 92 -1.16 -8.25 -6.25
N ALA A 93 -1.22 -9.17 -5.28
CA ALA A 93 -2.46 -9.81 -4.85
C ALA A 93 -3.48 -8.84 -4.23
N ARG A 94 -3.02 -7.71 -3.70
CA ARG A 94 -3.86 -6.68 -3.06
C ARG A 94 -3.99 -5.40 -3.92
N GLN A 95 -3.67 -5.49 -5.22
CA GLN A 95 -3.90 -4.46 -6.23
C GLN A 95 -3.20 -3.10 -5.96
N ILE A 96 -2.16 -3.07 -5.13
CA ILE A 96 -1.26 -1.90 -5.05
C ILE A 96 -0.30 -1.99 -6.24
N HIS A 97 -0.74 -1.59 -7.42
CA HIS A 97 0.08 -1.76 -8.61
C HIS A 97 1.28 -0.80 -8.61
N LEU A 98 2.47 -1.40 -8.60
CA LEU A 98 3.73 -0.85 -9.12
C LEU A 98 4.16 -1.58 -10.40
N ARG A 99 3.24 -2.23 -11.10
CA ARG A 99 3.52 -2.77 -12.44
C ARG A 99 3.18 -1.67 -13.44
N THR A 100 4.18 -0.91 -13.86
CA THR A 100 4.17 -0.36 -15.22
C THR A 100 3.90 -1.57 -16.11
N LYS A 101 2.73 -1.64 -16.75
CA LYS A 101 2.41 -2.74 -17.66
C LYS A 101 3.56 -2.81 -18.67
N SER A 102 4.15 -3.99 -18.86
CA SER A 102 5.28 -4.17 -19.76
C SER A 102 4.82 -4.81 -21.07
N GLY A 103 5.50 -4.48 -22.17
CA GLY A 103 5.17 -4.99 -23.50
C GLY A 103 3.94 -4.31 -24.12
N LYS A 104 3.10 -5.05 -24.85
CA LYS A 104 1.97 -4.51 -25.63
C LYS A 104 0.87 -3.79 -24.82
N THR A 105 0.92 -3.89 -23.49
CA THR A 105 -0.01 -3.20 -22.58
C THR A 105 0.60 -1.99 -21.87
N GLN A 106 1.88 -1.68 -22.16
CA GLN A 106 2.55 -0.47 -21.71
C GLN A 106 1.93 0.75 -22.41
N VAL A 107 1.64 1.79 -21.64
CA VAL A 107 1.28 3.10 -22.20
C VAL A 107 2.52 3.64 -22.90
N SER A 108 2.40 4.02 -24.18
CA SER A 108 3.53 4.61 -24.90
C SER A 108 3.99 5.89 -24.18
N PRO A 109 5.28 6.24 -24.25
CA PRO A 109 5.77 7.47 -23.62
C PRO A 109 4.99 8.71 -24.09
N GLU A 110 4.61 8.75 -25.36
CA GLU A 110 3.75 9.79 -25.93
C GLU A 110 2.37 9.84 -25.27
N LYS A 111 1.72 8.68 -25.09
CA LYS A 111 0.40 8.63 -24.45
C LYS A 111 0.48 8.95 -22.96
N GLN A 112 1.58 8.64 -22.31
CA GLN A 112 1.81 9.00 -20.91
C GLN A 112 1.94 10.52 -20.74
N VAL A 113 2.70 11.19 -21.61
CA VAL A 113 2.79 12.65 -21.63
C VAL A 113 1.45 13.31 -21.95
N SER A 114 0.64 12.72 -22.86
CA SER A 114 -0.73 13.19 -23.12
C SER A 114 -1.60 13.13 -21.87
N ILE A 115 -1.57 12.00 -21.15
CA ILE A 115 -2.32 11.82 -19.91
C ILE A 115 -1.86 12.83 -18.85
N GLU A 116 -0.56 13.02 -18.68
CA GLU A 116 -0.01 13.98 -17.70
C GLU A 116 -0.42 15.42 -18.04
N ARG A 117 -0.44 15.80 -19.33
CA ARG A 117 -0.91 17.11 -19.78
C ARG A 117 -2.42 17.31 -19.55
N GLU A 118 -3.23 16.31 -19.88
CA GLU A 118 -4.68 16.34 -19.67
C GLU A 118 -5.01 16.45 -18.17
N VAL A 119 -4.34 15.65 -17.32
CA VAL A 119 -4.50 15.72 -15.87
C VAL A 119 -4.09 17.08 -15.33
N ALA A 120 -2.95 17.63 -15.78
CA ALA A 120 -2.52 18.96 -15.35
C ALA A 120 -3.51 20.07 -15.76
N ALA A 121 -4.09 19.97 -16.97
CA ALA A 121 -5.12 20.90 -17.43
C ALA A 121 -6.38 20.83 -16.57
N HIS A 122 -6.90 19.61 -16.33
CA HIS A 122 -8.09 19.41 -15.50
C HIS A 122 -7.87 19.82 -14.04
N LEU A 123 -6.71 19.53 -13.46
CA LEU A 123 -6.38 19.97 -12.10
C LEU A 123 -6.27 21.50 -12.02
N GLY A 124 -5.72 22.15 -13.06
CA GLY A 124 -5.68 23.61 -13.14
C GLY A 124 -7.06 24.25 -13.29
N GLU A 125 -7.96 23.62 -14.03
CA GLU A 125 -9.37 24.04 -14.11
C GLU A 125 -10.09 23.86 -12.78
N LEU A 126 -9.91 22.72 -12.12
CA LEU A 126 -10.45 22.46 -10.78
C LEU A 126 -9.96 23.49 -9.77
N GLU A 127 -8.67 23.82 -9.77
CA GLU A 127 -8.11 24.84 -8.88
C GLU A 127 -8.73 26.23 -9.13
N LYS A 128 -8.95 26.60 -10.40
CA LYS A 128 -9.63 27.86 -10.74
C LYS A 128 -11.09 27.87 -10.28
N LEU A 129 -11.81 26.77 -10.49
CA LEU A 129 -13.21 26.62 -10.08
C LEU A 129 -13.36 26.67 -8.56
N LEU A 130 -12.45 26.03 -7.83
CA LEU A 130 -12.35 26.11 -6.37
C LEU A 130 -12.10 27.55 -5.90
N LYS A 131 -11.11 28.24 -6.49
CA LYS A 131 -10.81 29.66 -6.17
C LYS A 131 -11.96 30.60 -6.50
N SER A 132 -12.74 30.29 -7.54
CA SER A 132 -13.92 31.07 -7.93
C SER A 132 -15.14 30.81 -7.03
N GLY A 133 -15.07 29.87 -6.08
CA GLY A 133 -16.17 29.51 -5.19
C GLY A 133 -17.31 28.74 -5.87
N GLN A 134 -17.11 28.26 -7.11
CA GLN A 134 -18.08 27.46 -7.84
C GLN A 134 -18.09 25.99 -7.38
N LEU A 135 -17.02 25.53 -6.73
CA LEU A 135 -16.91 24.22 -6.11
C LEU A 135 -16.70 24.40 -4.60
N ASN A 136 -17.54 23.77 -3.78
CA ASN A 136 -17.39 23.72 -2.33
C ASN A 136 -16.76 22.37 -1.93
N GLU A 137 -15.62 22.43 -1.25
CA GLU A 137 -14.90 21.24 -0.73
C GLU A 137 -15.67 20.48 0.36
N GLU A 138 -16.77 21.02 0.90
CA GLU A 138 -17.53 20.44 2.02
C GLU A 138 -18.55 19.34 1.64
N THR A 139 -18.58 18.87 0.40
CA THR A 139 -19.57 17.86 -0.05
C THR A 139 -18.99 16.44 -0.17
N ILE A 140 -18.26 15.97 0.84
CA ILE A 140 -17.82 14.55 0.97
C ILE A 140 -18.25 14.00 2.32
#